data_AF-A0A367ILG7-F1
#
_entry.id   AF-A0A367ILG7-F1
#
_cell.length_a   1.000
_cell.length_b   1.000
_cell.length_c   1.000
_cell.angle_alpha   90.00
_cell.angle_beta   90.00
_cell.angle_gamma   90.00
#
_symmetry.space_group_name_H-M   'P 1'
#
loop_
_entity.id
_entity.type
_entity.pdbx_description
1 polymer ?
#
loop_
_entity_poly.entity_id
_entity_poly.type
_entity_poly.pdbx_seq_one_letter_code
_entity_poly.pdbx_strand_id
1 'polypeptide(L)'
;MARTLYDKVLEDHIIDRQTDGTCLIYIDRHLVHEVTSPQAFEGLRNANRPVRRPDCTLATVDHNIPTSTRKNFKNITTFIKESDSRTQCETLEQNIEAFGLTYFGMEDSRQGIVHVIGPEQGFTLPGTTVVCGDSHTSTHGAFGALAFGIGTSEVEHVLATQTLLQKKSKNMRIRVEGKPSAGVTSKDIALYVIGVIGTAGGTGCVIEFCGEAIEALSMESRMSICNMSIEAGARAGMVAPDQVTFDYLRDKPLAPKGQEWDRAVAYWKTLKSDADAHYDITVDIKASDIAPTLTWGTSPQDVAPITGKTPDLDKIEDPLRRLAVQRALDYIGIAPNTPLEGVKIDKVFIGSCTNSRIEDL
;
A
#
# COMPACT_ATOMS: atom_id res chain seq x y z
N MET A 1 -4.45 -10.74 -27.32
CA MET A 1 -3.62 -11.59 -26.45
C MET A 1 -4.26 -11.60 -25.07
N ALA A 2 -4.18 -12.71 -24.34
CA ALA A 2 -4.62 -12.78 -22.96
C ALA A 2 -3.78 -11.81 -22.10
N ARG A 3 -4.43 -11.04 -21.22
CA ARG A 3 -3.82 -9.98 -20.42
C ARG A 3 -4.01 -10.24 -18.93
N THR A 4 -2.99 -9.94 -18.14
CA THR A 4 -3.13 -9.88 -16.67
C THR A 4 -3.95 -8.65 -16.27
N LEU A 5 -4.37 -8.59 -15.01
CA LEU A 5 -4.99 -7.41 -14.41
C LEU A 5 -4.08 -6.19 -14.53
N TYR A 6 -2.79 -6.36 -14.23
CA TYR A 6 -1.80 -5.29 -14.39
C TYR A 6 -1.71 -4.81 -15.83
N ASP A 7 -1.63 -5.73 -16.80
CA ASP A 7 -1.59 -5.38 -18.22
C ASP A 7 -2.84 -4.61 -18.64
N LYS A 8 -4.03 -5.03 -18.22
CA LYS A 8 -5.29 -4.34 -18.54
C LYS A 8 -5.25 -2.89 -18.04
N VAL A 9 -4.94 -2.70 -16.76
CA VAL A 9 -4.90 -1.36 -16.16
C VAL A 9 -3.79 -0.52 -16.78
N LEU A 10 -2.58 -1.03 -16.92
CA LEU A 10 -1.47 -0.26 -17.50
C LEU A 10 -1.78 0.18 -18.94
N GLU A 11 -2.20 -0.74 -19.79
CA GLU A 11 -2.44 -0.47 -21.22
C GLU A 11 -3.51 0.60 -21.42
N ASP A 12 -4.58 0.57 -20.62
CA ASP A 12 -5.68 1.54 -20.71
C ASP A 12 -5.27 2.95 -20.28
N HIS A 13 -4.12 3.11 -19.60
CA HIS A 13 -3.61 4.40 -19.09
C HIS A 13 -2.42 4.94 -19.88
N ILE A 14 -1.93 4.23 -20.89
CA ILE A 14 -0.78 4.68 -21.67
C ILE A 14 -1.21 5.77 -22.66
N ILE A 15 -0.56 6.93 -22.54
CA ILE A 15 -0.73 8.08 -23.41
C ILE A 15 0.23 7.99 -24.60
N ASP A 16 1.49 7.66 -24.32
CA ASP A 16 2.55 7.57 -25.32
C ASP A 16 3.58 6.50 -24.95
N ARG A 17 4.22 5.89 -25.96
CA ARG A 17 5.26 4.88 -25.78
C ARG A 17 6.54 5.31 -26.51
N GLN A 18 7.60 5.47 -25.74
CA GLN A 18 8.94 5.74 -26.25
C GLN A 18 9.56 4.48 -26.85
N THR A 19 10.54 4.68 -27.74
CA THR A 19 11.23 3.59 -28.45
C THR A 19 11.99 2.64 -27.52
N ASP A 20 12.36 3.08 -26.32
CA ASP A 20 13.06 2.26 -25.31
C ASP A 20 12.10 1.47 -24.39
N GLY A 21 10.79 1.53 -24.66
CA GLY A 21 9.74 0.88 -23.87
C GLY A 21 9.24 1.70 -22.67
N THR A 22 9.79 2.88 -22.41
CA THR A 22 9.25 3.81 -21.40
C THR A 22 7.89 4.33 -21.88
N CYS A 23 6.91 4.31 -20.99
CA CYS A 23 5.54 4.73 -21.28
C CYS A 23 5.22 6.00 -20.48
N LEU A 24 4.62 6.98 -21.12
CA LEU A 24 3.93 8.06 -20.42
C LEU A 24 2.54 7.57 -20.06
N ILE A 25 2.24 7.48 -18.77
CA ILE A 25 0.93 7.02 -18.27
C ILE A 25 0.14 8.16 -17.65
N TYR A 26 -1.18 8.09 -17.77
CA TYR A 26 -2.11 8.97 -17.05
C TYR A 26 -2.28 8.51 -15.61
N ILE A 27 -2.38 9.47 -14.70
CA ILE A 27 -2.65 9.27 -13.27
C ILE A 27 -4.08 9.73 -12.94
N ASP A 28 -4.93 8.82 -12.48
CA ASP A 28 -6.33 9.16 -12.17
C ASP A 28 -6.50 9.83 -10.82
N ARG A 29 -5.71 9.41 -9.84
CA ARG A 29 -5.87 9.76 -8.43
C ARG A 29 -4.51 10.02 -7.78
N HIS A 30 -4.40 11.17 -7.14
CA HIS A 30 -3.21 11.56 -6.40
C HIS A 30 -3.58 11.81 -4.94
N LEU A 31 -3.00 11.02 -4.03
CA LEU A 31 -3.08 11.25 -2.61
C LEU A 31 -1.88 12.06 -2.13
N VAL A 32 -2.11 12.99 -1.22
CA VAL A 32 -1.09 13.94 -0.75
C VAL A 32 -1.09 14.02 0.78
N HIS A 33 0.09 14.08 1.38
CA HIS A 33 0.28 14.26 2.81
C HIS A 33 1.43 15.24 3.08
N GLU A 34 1.66 15.60 4.34
CA GLU A 34 2.49 16.75 4.73
C GLU A 34 4.00 16.54 4.57
N VAL A 35 4.46 15.30 4.47
CA VAL A 35 5.90 14.98 4.56
C VAL A 35 6.60 15.20 3.21
N THR A 36 6.01 14.72 2.12
CA THR A 36 6.70 14.60 0.81
C THR A 36 6.23 15.61 -0.23
N SER A 37 5.16 16.36 0.08
CA SER A 37 4.53 17.32 -0.82
C SER A 37 5.00 18.79 -0.75
N PRO A 38 5.59 19.32 0.36
CA PRO A 38 5.92 20.74 0.45
C PRO A 38 6.78 21.26 -0.72
N GLN A 39 7.84 20.53 -1.08
CA GLN A 39 8.74 20.94 -2.16
C GLN A 39 8.07 20.86 -3.53
N ALA A 40 7.13 19.93 -3.73
CA ALA A 40 6.40 19.83 -4.99
C ALA A 40 5.50 21.07 -5.20
N PHE A 41 4.79 21.52 -4.17
CA PHE A 41 4.00 22.75 -4.25
C PHE A 41 4.86 24.00 -4.45
N GLU A 42 6.02 24.05 -3.80
CA GLU A 42 6.97 25.15 -3.99
C GLU A 42 7.53 25.18 -5.43
N GLY A 43 7.80 24.02 -6.03
CA GLY A 43 8.17 23.89 -7.43
C GLY A 43 7.10 24.46 -8.37
N LEU A 44 5.82 24.12 -8.14
CA LEU A 44 4.71 24.70 -8.89
C LEU A 44 4.65 26.22 -8.76
N ARG A 45 4.79 26.75 -7.53
CA ARG A 45 4.75 28.20 -7.25
C ARG A 45 5.88 28.93 -7.97
N ASN A 46 7.11 28.42 -7.88
CA ASN A 46 8.27 28.99 -8.56
C ASN A 46 8.15 28.94 -10.09
N ALA A 47 7.52 27.91 -10.63
CA ALA A 47 7.24 27.78 -12.05
C ALA A 47 5.96 28.51 -12.51
N ASN A 48 5.24 29.16 -11.59
CA ASN A 48 3.93 29.78 -11.82
C ASN A 48 2.92 28.82 -12.47
N ARG A 49 2.84 27.58 -11.97
CA ARG A 49 1.96 26.52 -12.47
C ARG A 49 0.82 26.25 -11.48
N PRO A 50 -0.43 26.09 -11.96
CA PRO A 50 -1.51 25.59 -11.13
C PRO A 50 -1.42 24.06 -10.98
N VAL A 51 -2.17 23.51 -10.02
CA VAL A 51 -2.49 22.07 -10.01
C VAL A 51 -3.47 21.79 -11.16
N ARG A 52 -3.15 20.84 -12.03
CA ARG A 52 -3.91 20.56 -13.27
C ARG A 52 -5.30 20.00 -13.02
N ARG A 53 -5.44 19.10 -12.04
CA ARG A 53 -6.70 18.42 -11.69
C ARG A 53 -6.89 18.41 -10.17
N PRO A 54 -7.34 19.53 -9.57
CA PRO A 54 -7.66 19.58 -8.14
C PRO A 54 -8.72 18.55 -7.73
N ASP A 55 -9.63 18.19 -8.65
CA ASP A 55 -10.68 17.18 -8.48
C ASP A 55 -10.17 15.73 -8.42
N CYS A 56 -8.93 15.50 -8.86
CA CYS A 56 -8.24 14.20 -8.82
C CYS A 56 -7.19 14.13 -7.70
N THR A 57 -7.13 15.13 -6.81
CA THR A 57 -6.14 15.22 -5.73
C THR A 57 -6.83 15.30 -4.38
N LEU A 58 -6.45 14.42 -3.46
CA LEU A 58 -7.02 14.36 -2.11
C LEU A 58 -5.88 14.42 -1.07
N ALA A 59 -5.98 15.35 -0.13
CA ALA A 59 -4.97 15.56 0.90
C ALA A 59 -5.47 15.21 2.31
N THR A 60 -4.53 14.77 3.16
CA THR A 60 -4.72 14.58 4.60
C THR A 60 -3.43 14.90 5.35
N VAL A 61 -3.51 14.92 6.67
CA VAL A 61 -2.34 14.91 7.57
C VAL A 61 -2.37 13.65 8.40
N ASP A 62 -1.28 12.89 8.46
CA ASP A 62 -1.25 11.63 9.22
C ASP A 62 0.10 11.23 9.83
N HIS A 63 1.24 11.62 9.25
CA HIS A 63 2.57 11.21 9.75
C HIS A 63 3.03 12.01 10.97
N ASN A 64 2.68 13.29 11.04
CA ASN A 64 3.16 14.24 12.04
C ASN A 64 2.13 14.60 13.13
N ILE A 65 1.08 13.79 13.26
CA ILE A 65 0.02 14.04 14.23
C ILE A 65 0.36 13.36 15.57
N PRO A 66 0.47 14.10 16.68
CA PRO A 66 0.80 13.49 17.97
C PRO A 66 -0.35 12.63 18.49
N THR A 67 -0.02 11.58 19.24
CA THR A 67 -0.98 10.67 19.89
C THR A 67 -1.72 11.29 21.09
N SER A 68 -1.55 12.60 21.30
CA SER A 68 -2.23 13.35 22.36
C SER A 68 -3.74 13.44 22.12
N THR A 69 -4.52 13.53 23.20
CA THR A 69 -5.97 13.69 23.10
C THR A 69 -6.35 14.97 22.35
N ARG A 70 -7.26 14.85 21.38
CA ARG A 70 -7.81 15.98 20.61
C ARG A 70 -8.98 16.69 21.32
N LYS A 71 -9.31 16.35 22.57
CA LYS A 71 -10.48 16.89 23.29
C LYS A 71 -10.51 18.43 23.35
N ASN A 72 -9.34 19.06 23.42
CA ASN A 72 -9.19 20.52 23.45
C ASN A 72 -8.46 21.04 22.19
N PHE A 73 -8.56 20.32 21.06
CA PHE A 73 -7.98 20.75 19.80
C PHE A 73 -8.59 22.09 19.37
N LYS A 74 -7.74 23.02 18.93
CA LYS A 74 -8.13 24.34 18.43
C LYS A 74 -7.65 24.59 17.01
N ASN A 75 -6.39 24.24 16.75
CA ASN A 75 -5.73 24.29 15.46
C ASN A 75 -4.40 23.54 15.54
N ILE A 76 -3.80 23.28 14.38
CA ILE A 76 -2.50 22.60 14.26
C ILE A 76 -1.40 23.35 15.02
N THR A 77 -1.36 24.69 14.90
CA THR A 77 -0.33 25.54 15.50
C THR A 77 -0.17 25.36 17.01
N THR A 78 -1.28 25.27 17.72
CA THR A 78 -1.30 25.14 19.19
C THR A 78 -1.29 23.68 19.67
N PHE A 79 -1.66 22.73 18.80
CA PHE A 79 -1.75 21.32 19.14
C PHE A 79 -0.41 20.60 18.96
N ILE A 80 0.29 20.84 17.85
CA ILE A 80 1.58 20.19 17.56
C ILE A 80 2.70 21.03 18.19
N LYS A 81 3.39 20.46 19.19
CA LYS A 81 4.40 21.18 19.97
C LYS A 81 5.75 21.18 19.26
N GLU A 82 6.08 20.04 18.66
CA GLU A 82 7.29 19.79 17.88
C GLU A 82 7.32 20.71 16.66
N SER A 83 8.35 21.55 16.55
CA SER A 83 8.45 22.61 15.54
C SER A 83 8.41 22.08 14.11
N ASP A 84 9.12 20.99 13.87
CA ASP A 84 9.33 20.46 12.52
C ASP A 84 8.04 19.82 12.01
N SER A 85 7.40 19.00 12.86
CA SER A 85 6.08 18.41 12.61
C SER A 85 5.01 19.49 12.39
N ARG A 86 5.00 20.55 13.22
CA ARG A 86 4.06 21.67 13.06
C ARG A 86 4.27 22.37 11.72
N THR A 87 5.53 22.65 11.36
CA THR A 87 5.89 23.34 10.11
C THR A 87 5.39 22.56 8.89
N GLN A 88 5.57 21.24 8.86
CA GLN A 88 5.09 20.41 7.74
C GLN A 88 3.57 20.46 7.60
N CYS A 89 2.83 20.29 8.71
CA CYS A 89 1.37 20.34 8.69
C CYS A 89 0.83 21.72 8.29
N GLU A 90 1.37 22.81 8.85
CA GLU A 90 0.96 24.18 8.51
C GLU A 90 1.28 24.51 7.05
N THR A 91 2.43 24.05 6.54
CA THR A 91 2.81 24.24 5.13
C THR A 91 1.84 23.53 4.20
N LEU A 92 1.38 22.33 4.57
CA LEU A 92 0.35 21.63 3.79
C LEU A 92 -0.97 22.41 3.78
N GLU A 93 -1.45 22.91 4.94
CA GLU A 93 -2.69 23.71 5.00
C GLU A 93 -2.62 24.95 4.11
N GLN A 94 -1.49 25.67 4.14
CA GLN A 94 -1.26 26.83 3.27
C GLN A 94 -1.27 26.46 1.79
N ASN A 95 -0.66 25.33 1.42
CA ASN A 95 -0.65 24.87 0.04
C ASN A 95 -2.04 24.42 -0.43
N ILE A 96 -2.80 23.76 0.44
CA ILE A 96 -4.18 23.35 0.13
C ILE A 96 -5.07 24.55 -0.14
N GLU A 97 -4.96 25.60 0.68
CA GLU A 97 -5.68 26.86 0.45
C GLU A 97 -5.23 27.53 -0.85
N ALA A 98 -3.92 27.64 -1.08
CA ALA A 98 -3.36 28.30 -2.25
C ALA A 98 -3.69 27.61 -3.58
N PHE A 99 -3.80 26.28 -3.59
CA PHE A 99 -4.04 25.48 -4.80
C PHE A 99 -5.46 24.92 -4.90
N GLY A 100 -6.32 25.15 -3.91
CA GLY A 100 -7.73 24.77 -3.92
C GLY A 100 -7.95 23.26 -3.93
N LEU A 101 -7.29 22.53 -3.02
CA LEU A 101 -7.36 21.06 -2.96
C LEU A 101 -8.39 20.55 -1.94
N THR A 102 -8.93 19.35 -2.18
CA THR A 102 -9.75 18.67 -1.18
C THR A 102 -8.87 18.19 -0.03
N TYR A 103 -9.28 18.48 1.21
CA TYR A 103 -8.49 18.22 2.40
C TYR A 103 -9.33 17.65 3.54
N PHE A 104 -8.86 16.57 4.14
CA PHE A 104 -9.36 16.09 5.43
C PHE A 104 -8.35 16.40 6.51
N GLY A 105 -8.42 17.63 7.03
CA GLY A 105 -7.57 18.10 8.12
C GLY A 105 -8.02 17.63 9.49
N MET A 106 -7.27 17.99 10.53
CA MET A 106 -7.51 17.50 11.90
C MET A 106 -8.90 17.83 12.49
N GLU A 107 -9.62 18.80 11.93
CA GLU A 107 -11.00 19.15 12.31
C GLU A 107 -12.06 18.27 11.63
N ASP A 108 -11.70 17.60 10.52
CA ASP A 108 -12.61 16.73 9.78
C ASP A 108 -12.64 15.34 10.42
N SER A 109 -13.85 14.83 10.67
CA SER A 109 -14.05 13.47 11.22
C SER A 109 -13.52 12.36 10.31
N ARG A 110 -13.30 12.65 9.02
CA ARG A 110 -12.76 11.71 8.03
C ARG A 110 -11.23 11.70 7.98
N GLN A 111 -10.56 12.59 8.71
CA GLN A 111 -9.11 12.58 8.77
C GLN A 111 -8.63 11.24 9.32
N GLY A 112 -7.64 10.68 8.64
CA GLY A 112 -7.03 9.41 8.99
C GLY A 112 -5.79 9.17 8.15
N ILE A 113 -5.27 7.95 8.26
CA ILE A 113 -4.11 7.51 7.49
C ILE A 113 -4.41 7.61 6.00
N VAL A 114 -3.47 8.13 5.21
CA VAL A 114 -3.67 8.43 3.78
C VAL A 114 -4.20 7.24 2.97
N HIS A 115 -3.71 6.03 3.26
CA HIS A 115 -4.12 4.79 2.59
C HIS A 115 -5.43 4.18 3.11
N VAL A 116 -5.99 4.74 4.18
CA VAL A 116 -7.29 4.35 4.75
C VAL A 116 -8.39 5.29 4.25
N ILE A 117 -8.12 6.60 4.23
CA ILE A 117 -9.13 7.58 3.82
C ILE A 117 -9.53 7.42 2.35
N GLY A 118 -8.60 7.05 1.47
CA GLY A 118 -8.88 6.89 0.04
C GLY A 118 -9.96 5.83 -0.21
N PRO A 119 -9.78 4.59 0.28
CA PRO A 119 -10.79 3.53 0.27
C PRO A 119 -12.09 3.92 0.99
N GLU A 120 -12.02 4.48 2.19
CA GLU A 120 -13.21 4.83 2.99
C GLU A 120 -14.10 5.88 2.33
N GLN A 121 -13.50 6.79 1.57
CA GLN A 121 -14.26 7.76 0.80
C GLN A 121 -14.70 7.25 -0.58
N GLY A 122 -14.21 6.09 -1.04
CA GLY A 122 -14.44 5.62 -2.41
C GLY A 122 -13.65 6.41 -3.46
N PHE A 123 -12.56 7.06 -3.05
CA PHE A 123 -11.61 7.73 -3.95
C PHE A 123 -10.77 6.72 -4.74
N THR A 124 -10.50 5.56 -4.12
CA THR A 124 -9.83 4.42 -4.73
C THR A 124 -10.85 3.55 -5.45
N LEU A 125 -10.70 3.38 -6.76
CA LEU A 125 -11.63 2.62 -7.58
C LEU A 125 -10.90 1.55 -8.40
N PRO A 126 -11.58 0.45 -8.77
CA PRO A 126 -10.96 -0.57 -9.62
C PRO A 126 -10.58 -0.03 -10.99
N GLY A 127 -9.40 -0.47 -11.45
CA GLY A 127 -8.87 -0.13 -12.76
C GLY A 127 -8.27 1.26 -12.88
N THR A 128 -8.10 2.01 -11.79
CA THR A 128 -7.45 3.33 -11.81
C THR A 128 -5.94 3.24 -11.57
N THR A 129 -5.20 4.26 -11.98
CA THR A 129 -3.84 4.54 -11.50
C THR A 129 -3.88 5.47 -10.28
N VAL A 130 -3.23 5.05 -9.18
CA VAL A 130 -3.23 5.79 -7.90
C VAL A 130 -1.80 6.00 -7.42
N VAL A 131 -1.43 7.23 -7.09
CA VAL A 131 -0.08 7.54 -6.59
C VAL A 131 -0.14 8.40 -5.35
N CYS A 132 0.90 8.29 -4.52
CA CYS A 132 1.14 9.13 -3.35
C CYS A 132 2.64 9.22 -3.12
N GLY A 133 3.10 10.29 -2.47
CA GLY A 133 4.47 10.40 -1.97
C GLY A 133 4.80 9.46 -0.80
N ASP A 134 4.17 8.29 -0.74
CA ASP A 134 4.29 7.30 0.33
C ASP A 134 4.46 5.90 -0.27
N SER A 135 5.36 5.09 0.30
CA SER A 135 5.72 3.76 -0.21
C SER A 135 4.55 2.76 -0.19
N HIS A 136 3.67 2.86 0.81
CA HIS A 136 2.57 1.91 1.05
C HIS A 136 1.32 2.20 0.22
N THR A 137 1.42 3.09 -0.78
CA THR A 137 0.36 3.32 -1.79
C THR A 137 -0.06 2.03 -2.49
N SER A 138 0.79 1.00 -2.48
CA SER A 138 0.43 -0.36 -2.90
C SER A 138 -0.87 -0.89 -2.26
N THR A 139 -1.25 -0.42 -1.07
CA THR A 139 -2.52 -0.73 -0.39
C THR A 139 -3.73 -0.66 -1.32
N HIS A 140 -3.78 0.36 -2.18
CA HIS A 140 -4.91 0.63 -3.06
C HIS A 140 -5.08 -0.42 -4.17
N GLY A 141 -4.05 -1.22 -4.45
CA GLY A 141 -4.15 -2.30 -5.43
C GLY A 141 -5.05 -3.46 -4.99
N ALA A 142 -5.46 -3.51 -3.71
CA ALA A 142 -6.52 -4.41 -3.24
C ALA A 142 -7.86 -4.23 -3.98
N PHE A 143 -8.06 -3.06 -4.60
CA PHE A 143 -9.23 -2.74 -5.43
C PHE A 143 -9.03 -3.10 -6.91
N GLY A 144 -7.89 -3.67 -7.29
CA GLY A 144 -7.50 -3.83 -8.69
C GLY A 144 -7.04 -2.52 -9.34
N ALA A 145 -6.57 -1.57 -8.54
CA ALA A 145 -5.93 -0.34 -9.02
C ALA A 145 -4.41 -0.54 -9.20
N LEU A 146 -3.81 0.10 -10.20
CA LEU A 146 -2.36 0.16 -10.30
C LEU A 146 -1.86 1.28 -9.39
N ALA A 147 -1.42 0.91 -8.19
CA ALA A 147 -1.12 1.87 -7.14
C ALA A 147 0.30 1.74 -6.59
N PHE A 148 1.06 2.85 -6.56
CA PHE A 148 2.46 2.83 -6.18
C PHE A 148 2.96 4.17 -5.63
N GLY A 149 3.96 4.10 -4.75
CA GLY A 149 4.62 5.27 -4.18
C GLY A 149 5.51 5.99 -5.20
N ILE A 150 5.58 7.31 -5.10
CA ILE A 150 6.35 8.18 -5.99
C ILE A 150 7.26 9.13 -5.21
N GLY A 151 8.32 9.61 -5.85
CA GLY A 151 9.23 10.59 -5.24
C GLY A 151 8.68 12.02 -5.30
N THR A 152 9.25 12.94 -4.52
CA THR A 152 8.82 14.35 -4.47
C THR A 152 8.82 15.05 -5.85
N SER A 153 9.80 14.78 -6.71
CA SER A 153 9.79 15.34 -8.08
C SER A 153 8.65 14.78 -8.93
N GLU A 154 8.28 13.52 -8.73
CA GLU A 154 7.12 12.91 -9.40
C GLU A 154 5.81 13.47 -8.84
N VAL A 155 5.73 13.78 -7.54
CA VAL A 155 4.57 14.45 -6.93
C VAL A 155 4.30 15.78 -7.65
N GLU A 156 5.35 16.60 -7.88
CA GLU A 156 5.23 17.84 -8.65
C GLU A 156 4.72 17.57 -10.07
N HIS A 157 5.30 16.58 -10.76
CA HIS A 157 4.90 16.23 -12.12
C HIS A 157 3.42 15.81 -12.20
N VAL A 158 2.93 15.02 -11.25
CA VAL A 158 1.51 14.60 -11.21
C VAL A 158 0.62 15.80 -10.94
N LEU A 159 0.97 16.67 -9.98
CA LEU A 159 0.21 17.89 -9.73
C LEU A 159 0.16 18.80 -10.97
N ALA A 160 1.27 18.93 -11.70
CA ALA A 160 1.36 19.77 -12.89
C ALA A 160 0.70 19.16 -14.14
N THR A 161 0.70 17.83 -14.28
CA THR A 161 0.41 17.18 -15.58
C THR A 161 -0.56 16.01 -15.52
N GLN A 162 -0.78 15.39 -14.36
CA GLN A 162 -1.46 14.10 -14.21
C GLN A 162 -0.83 12.96 -15.04
N THR A 163 0.48 13.03 -15.25
CA THR A 163 1.20 12.01 -16.01
C THR A 163 2.53 11.65 -15.37
N LEU A 164 2.97 10.41 -15.57
CA LEU A 164 4.29 9.93 -15.16
C LEU A 164 4.92 9.07 -16.25
N LEU A 165 6.24 9.17 -16.38
CA LEU A 165 7.02 8.22 -17.17
C LEU A 165 7.25 6.97 -16.32
N GLN A 166 6.88 5.80 -16.84
CA GLN A 166 7.08 4.52 -16.17
C GLN A 166 7.61 3.49 -17.18
N LYS A 167 8.45 2.57 -16.70
CA LYS A 167 8.77 1.34 -17.45
C LYS A 167 7.84 0.23 -16.99
N LYS A 168 7.35 -0.57 -17.95
CA LYS A 168 6.52 -1.73 -17.63
C LYS A 168 7.28 -2.68 -16.71
N SER A 169 6.67 -3.02 -15.57
CA SER A 169 7.18 -4.02 -14.65
C SER A 169 6.86 -5.44 -15.14
N LYS A 170 7.57 -6.42 -14.60
CA LYS A 170 7.22 -7.83 -14.84
C LYS A 170 5.94 -8.21 -14.10
N ASN A 171 5.16 -9.12 -14.67
CA ASN A 171 3.99 -9.73 -14.05
C ASN A 171 4.44 -10.85 -13.11
N MET A 172 4.22 -10.69 -11.80
CA MET A 172 4.46 -11.75 -10.81
C MET A 172 3.13 -12.21 -10.23
N ARG A 173 2.88 -13.52 -10.18
CA ARG A 173 1.71 -14.11 -9.56
C ARG A 173 2.07 -14.78 -8.24
N ILE A 174 1.38 -14.40 -7.18
CA ILE A 174 1.37 -15.13 -5.90
C ILE A 174 0.02 -15.82 -5.78
N ARG A 175 0.01 -17.14 -5.93
CA ARG A 175 -1.22 -17.94 -5.90
C ARG A 175 -1.29 -18.70 -4.57
N VAL A 176 -2.26 -18.36 -3.72
CA VAL A 176 -2.47 -18.98 -2.40
C VAL A 176 -3.73 -19.86 -2.45
N GLU A 177 -3.54 -21.16 -2.52
CA GLU A 177 -4.62 -22.15 -2.72
C GLU A 177 -5.03 -22.86 -1.44
N GLY A 178 -6.33 -23.15 -1.32
CA GLY A 178 -6.93 -23.76 -0.15
C GLY A 178 -7.35 -22.75 0.93
N LYS A 179 -7.81 -23.28 2.07
CA LYS A 179 -8.26 -22.48 3.21
C LYS A 179 -7.16 -22.36 4.26
N PRO A 180 -6.86 -21.15 4.77
CA PRO A 180 -5.95 -20.99 5.89
C PRO A 180 -6.43 -21.74 7.13
N SER A 181 -5.48 -22.19 7.95
CA SER A 181 -5.78 -22.78 9.26
C SER A 181 -6.43 -21.76 10.20
N ALA A 182 -7.14 -22.26 11.23
CA ALA A 182 -7.72 -21.37 12.25
C ALA A 182 -6.65 -20.47 12.90
N GLY A 183 -6.97 -19.19 13.06
CA GLY A 183 -6.05 -18.19 13.61
C GLY A 183 -5.08 -17.57 12.60
N VAL A 184 -5.08 -18.02 11.34
CA VAL A 184 -4.31 -17.40 10.25
C VAL A 184 -5.11 -16.25 9.65
N THR A 185 -4.47 -15.10 9.53
CA THR A 185 -5.01 -13.84 9.02
C THR A 185 -4.33 -13.40 7.72
N SER A 186 -4.81 -12.32 7.12
CA SER A 186 -4.17 -11.68 5.96
C SER A 186 -2.72 -11.24 6.25
N LYS A 187 -2.42 -10.83 7.48
CA LYS A 187 -1.06 -10.46 7.91
C LYS A 187 -0.12 -11.65 7.86
N ASP A 188 -0.58 -12.81 8.32
CA ASP A 188 0.21 -14.05 8.28
C ASP A 188 0.48 -14.49 6.85
N ILE A 189 -0.51 -14.37 5.96
CA ILE A 189 -0.34 -14.65 4.52
C ILE A 189 0.73 -13.72 3.93
N ALA A 190 0.64 -12.41 4.18
CA ALA A 190 1.60 -11.44 3.66
C ALA A 190 3.03 -11.72 4.17
N LEU A 191 3.19 -11.94 5.48
CA LEU A 191 4.49 -12.28 6.07
C LEU A 191 5.04 -13.60 5.54
N TYR A 192 4.21 -14.61 5.39
CA TYR A 192 4.63 -15.89 4.81
C TYR A 192 5.14 -15.71 3.38
N VAL A 193 4.42 -14.95 2.54
CA VAL A 193 4.86 -14.62 1.18
C VAL A 193 6.22 -13.92 1.19
N ILE A 194 6.40 -12.91 2.03
CA ILE A 194 7.68 -12.18 2.16
C ILE A 194 8.79 -13.12 2.66
N GLY A 195 8.49 -14.05 3.55
CA GLY A 195 9.44 -15.08 3.99
C GLY A 195 9.89 -16.00 2.86
N VAL A 196 8.99 -16.35 1.94
CA VAL A 196 9.27 -17.21 0.79
C VAL A 196 10.10 -16.49 -0.27
N ILE A 197 9.73 -15.26 -0.63
CA ILE A 197 10.36 -14.54 -1.76
C ILE A 197 11.46 -13.57 -1.32
N GLY A 198 11.56 -13.25 -0.03
CA GLY A 198 12.47 -12.26 0.54
C GLY A 198 12.07 -10.81 0.25
N THR A 199 12.76 -9.85 0.88
CA THR A 199 12.45 -8.42 0.69
C THR A 199 12.81 -7.87 -0.69
N ALA A 200 13.54 -8.65 -1.50
CA ALA A 200 13.88 -8.29 -2.87
C ALA A 200 13.16 -9.15 -3.92
N GLY A 201 12.32 -10.11 -3.51
CA GLY A 201 11.71 -11.10 -4.41
C GLY A 201 10.78 -10.50 -5.47
N GLY A 202 10.13 -9.39 -5.15
CA GLY A 202 9.25 -8.65 -6.04
C GLY A 202 9.94 -7.53 -6.83
N THR A 203 11.25 -7.34 -6.70
CA THR A 203 11.96 -6.20 -7.31
C THR A 203 11.72 -6.12 -8.82
N GLY A 204 11.23 -4.97 -9.30
CA GLY A 204 10.92 -4.74 -10.71
C GLY A 204 9.64 -5.44 -11.20
N CYS A 205 8.81 -5.96 -10.29
CA CYS A 205 7.56 -6.64 -10.58
C CYS A 205 6.36 -5.88 -10.02
N VAL A 206 5.19 -6.13 -10.62
CA VAL A 206 3.89 -5.94 -9.99
C VAL A 206 3.37 -7.32 -9.61
N ILE A 207 2.98 -7.47 -8.34
CA ILE A 207 2.43 -8.72 -7.82
C ILE A 207 0.92 -8.73 -8.04
N GLU A 208 0.39 -9.81 -8.59
CA GLU A 208 -1.02 -10.16 -8.52
C GLU A 208 -1.21 -11.29 -7.51
N PHE A 209 -2.02 -11.03 -6.48
CA PHE A 209 -2.41 -12.03 -5.49
C PHE A 209 -3.72 -12.68 -5.90
N CYS A 210 -3.75 -14.01 -5.94
CA CYS A 210 -4.92 -14.78 -6.34
C CYS A 210 -4.99 -16.15 -5.63
N GLY A 211 -6.05 -16.90 -5.91
CA GLY A 211 -6.30 -18.23 -5.32
C GLY A 211 -7.37 -18.20 -4.23
N GLU A 212 -7.88 -19.37 -3.86
CA GLU A 212 -9.02 -19.52 -2.94
C GLU A 212 -8.86 -18.71 -1.65
N ALA A 213 -7.65 -18.70 -1.05
CA ALA A 213 -7.40 -17.99 0.19
C ALA A 213 -7.53 -16.47 0.03
N ILE A 214 -7.10 -15.92 -1.11
CA ILE A 214 -7.14 -14.47 -1.39
C ILE A 214 -8.57 -14.05 -1.76
N GLU A 215 -9.26 -14.83 -2.59
CA GLU A 215 -10.64 -14.56 -3.01
C GLU A 215 -11.60 -14.57 -1.80
N ALA A 216 -11.32 -15.38 -0.77
CA ALA A 216 -12.11 -15.46 0.46
C ALA A 216 -11.92 -14.27 1.44
N LEU A 217 -10.94 -13.40 1.21
CA LEU A 217 -10.66 -12.27 2.11
C LEU A 217 -11.68 -11.15 1.98
N SER A 218 -11.92 -10.45 3.09
CA SER A 218 -12.57 -9.13 3.09
C SER A 218 -11.72 -8.09 2.36
N MET A 219 -12.31 -6.93 2.04
CA MET A 219 -11.54 -5.83 1.42
C MET A 219 -10.42 -5.30 2.32
N GLU A 220 -10.67 -5.21 3.62
CA GLU A 220 -9.71 -4.73 4.61
C GLU A 220 -8.49 -5.68 4.70
N SER A 221 -8.75 -6.99 4.70
CA SER A 221 -7.72 -8.02 4.63
C SER A 221 -6.94 -8.02 3.30
N ARG A 222 -7.59 -7.76 2.17
CA ARG A 222 -6.90 -7.59 0.87
C ARG A 222 -5.98 -6.36 0.89
N MET A 223 -6.44 -5.27 1.51
CA MET A 223 -5.63 -4.06 1.68
C MET A 223 -4.37 -4.33 2.51
N SER A 224 -4.45 -5.12 3.58
CA SER A 224 -3.27 -5.51 4.37
C SER A 224 -2.23 -6.27 3.53
N ILE A 225 -2.66 -7.18 2.64
CA ILE A 225 -1.75 -7.92 1.75
C ILE A 225 -1.10 -6.99 0.72
N CYS A 226 -1.89 -6.17 0.03
CA CYS A 226 -1.37 -5.26 -0.99
C CYS A 226 -0.46 -4.18 -0.38
N ASN A 227 -0.77 -3.69 0.82
CA ASN A 227 0.07 -2.78 1.59
C ASN A 227 1.48 -3.36 1.74
N MET A 228 1.59 -4.63 2.13
CA MET A 228 2.86 -5.31 2.39
C MET A 228 3.64 -5.76 1.15
N SER A 229 3.17 -5.42 -0.05
CA SER A 229 3.89 -5.76 -1.29
C SER A 229 5.21 -5.02 -1.42
N ILE A 230 5.31 -3.83 -0.83
CA ILE A 230 6.53 -3.02 -0.85
C ILE A 230 7.63 -3.62 0.04
N GLU A 231 7.27 -4.25 1.17
CA GLU A 231 8.20 -5.03 2.00
C GLU A 231 8.77 -6.24 1.27
N ALA A 232 8.06 -6.76 0.25
CA ALA A 232 8.56 -7.80 -0.64
C ALA A 232 9.37 -7.24 -1.83
N GLY A 233 9.55 -5.92 -1.89
CA GLY A 233 10.30 -5.21 -2.94
C GLY A 233 9.50 -4.95 -4.22
N ALA A 234 8.21 -5.29 -4.26
CA ALA A 234 7.37 -5.08 -5.44
C ALA A 234 6.99 -3.61 -5.63
N ARG A 235 6.81 -3.22 -6.89
CA ARG A 235 6.36 -1.86 -7.23
C ARG A 235 4.92 -1.61 -6.77
N ALA A 236 4.07 -2.64 -6.91
CA ALA A 236 2.67 -2.64 -6.51
C ALA A 236 2.22 -4.09 -6.24
N GLY A 237 1.13 -4.23 -5.48
CA GLY A 237 0.41 -5.48 -5.29
C GLY A 237 -1.05 -5.30 -5.65
N MET A 238 -1.65 -6.22 -6.40
CA MET A 238 -3.00 -6.11 -6.92
C MET A 238 -3.84 -7.36 -6.61
N VAL A 239 -5.13 -7.16 -6.36
CA VAL A 239 -6.14 -8.21 -6.29
C VAL A 239 -7.23 -7.90 -7.31
N ALA A 240 -7.67 -8.89 -8.07
CA ALA A 240 -8.74 -8.71 -9.04
C ALA A 240 -10.05 -8.30 -8.31
N PRO A 241 -10.75 -7.27 -8.79
CA PRO A 241 -11.98 -6.82 -8.16
C PRO A 241 -13.10 -7.84 -8.39
N ASP A 242 -13.89 -8.08 -7.35
CA ASP A 242 -15.01 -9.01 -7.37
C ASP A 242 -16.20 -8.44 -6.58
N GLN A 243 -17.17 -9.29 -6.26
CA GLN A 243 -18.37 -8.88 -5.54
C GLN A 243 -18.05 -8.26 -4.17
N VAL A 244 -17.01 -8.74 -3.47
CA VAL A 244 -16.57 -8.17 -2.18
C VAL A 244 -16.08 -6.73 -2.38
N THR A 245 -15.35 -6.48 -3.47
CA THR A 245 -14.93 -5.12 -3.86
C THR A 245 -16.11 -4.23 -4.19
N PHE A 246 -17.09 -4.73 -4.95
CA PHE A 246 -18.25 -3.94 -5.36
C PHE A 246 -19.16 -3.60 -4.18
N ASP A 247 -19.35 -4.53 -3.27
CA ASP A 247 -20.18 -4.29 -2.09
C ASP A 247 -19.51 -3.33 -1.12
N TYR A 248 -18.18 -3.38 -0.98
CA TYR A 248 -17.44 -2.41 -0.18
C TYR A 248 -17.55 -0.99 -0.71
N LEU A 249 -17.47 -0.81 -2.04
CA LEU A 249 -17.52 0.50 -2.68
C LEU A 249 -18.94 1.05 -2.78
N ARG A 250 -19.95 0.19 -2.65
CA ARG A 250 -21.34 0.60 -2.67
C ARG A 250 -21.57 1.63 -1.57
N ASP A 251 -22.25 2.71 -1.91
CA ASP A 251 -22.59 3.79 -0.98
C ASP A 251 -21.43 4.65 -0.46
N LYS A 252 -20.16 4.39 -0.84
CA LYS A 252 -19.04 5.27 -0.50
C LYS A 252 -19.22 6.68 -1.10
N PRO A 253 -18.83 7.76 -0.39
CA PRO A 253 -19.14 9.13 -0.77
C PRO A 253 -18.72 9.54 -2.19
N LEU A 254 -17.53 9.13 -2.62
CA LEU A 254 -16.91 9.48 -3.90
C LEU A 254 -16.98 8.36 -4.95
N ALA A 255 -17.64 7.25 -4.62
CA ALA A 255 -17.90 6.18 -5.57
C ALA A 255 -19.03 6.57 -6.55
N PRO A 256 -19.02 6.05 -7.79
CA PRO A 256 -20.09 6.32 -8.76
C PRO A 256 -21.47 5.88 -8.23
N LYS A 257 -22.54 6.51 -8.73
CA LYS A 257 -23.93 6.25 -8.30
C LYS A 257 -24.84 6.05 -9.50
N GLY A 258 -25.99 5.41 -9.28
CA GLY A 258 -27.02 5.22 -10.31
C GLY A 258 -26.49 4.54 -11.57
N GLN A 259 -26.79 5.09 -12.74
CA GLN A 259 -26.35 4.50 -14.02
C GLN A 259 -24.83 4.43 -14.17
N GLU A 260 -24.08 5.38 -13.60
CA GLU A 260 -22.62 5.36 -13.65
C GLU A 260 -22.05 4.23 -12.77
N TRP A 261 -22.72 3.87 -11.67
CA TRP A 261 -22.36 2.69 -10.88
C TRP A 261 -22.51 1.41 -11.70
N ASP A 262 -23.63 1.25 -12.40
CA ASP A 262 -23.88 0.06 -13.22
C ASP A 262 -22.83 -0.09 -14.33
N ARG A 263 -22.47 1.03 -14.97
CA ARG A 263 -21.39 1.06 -15.98
C ARG A 263 -20.03 0.73 -15.37
N ALA A 264 -19.72 1.29 -14.21
CA ALA A 264 -18.47 1.04 -13.51
C ALA A 264 -18.34 -0.44 -13.13
N VAL A 265 -19.37 -1.04 -12.51
CA VAL A 265 -19.37 -2.47 -12.16
C VAL A 265 -19.26 -3.36 -13.39
N ALA A 266 -19.93 -3.01 -14.49
CA ALA A 266 -19.81 -3.75 -15.75
C ALA A 266 -18.36 -3.73 -16.28
N TYR A 267 -17.69 -2.58 -16.24
CA TYR A 267 -16.28 -2.47 -16.59
C TYR A 267 -15.37 -3.22 -15.61
N TRP A 268 -15.57 -3.05 -14.30
CA TRP A 268 -14.73 -3.69 -13.27
C TRP A 268 -14.73 -5.21 -13.36
N LYS A 269 -15.85 -5.83 -13.75
CA LYS A 269 -15.94 -7.27 -14.01
C LYS A 269 -15.02 -7.76 -15.14
N THR A 270 -14.58 -6.88 -16.03
CA THR A 270 -13.66 -7.21 -17.12
C THR A 270 -12.17 -7.19 -16.72
N LEU A 271 -11.86 -6.67 -15.53
CA LEU A 271 -10.49 -6.45 -15.06
C LEU A 271 -9.78 -7.72 -14.59
N LYS A 272 -10.52 -8.77 -14.17
CA LYS A 272 -9.90 -10.05 -13.77
C LYS A 272 -9.00 -10.56 -14.88
N SER A 273 -7.80 -11.03 -14.54
CA SER A 273 -6.85 -11.61 -15.50
C SER A 273 -7.49 -12.66 -16.38
N ASP A 274 -7.14 -12.65 -17.66
CA ASP A 274 -7.61 -13.67 -18.60
C ASP A 274 -7.02 -15.05 -18.22
N ALA A 275 -7.75 -16.13 -18.45
CA ALA A 275 -7.35 -17.48 -18.00
C ALA A 275 -5.95 -17.91 -18.46
N ASP A 276 -5.57 -17.51 -19.68
CA ASP A 276 -4.28 -17.83 -20.30
C ASP A 276 -3.29 -16.66 -20.27
N ALA A 277 -3.48 -15.70 -19.35
CA ALA A 277 -2.57 -14.56 -19.20
C ALA A 277 -1.17 -15.04 -18.78
N HIS A 278 -0.14 -14.42 -19.37
CA HIS A 278 1.25 -14.75 -19.09
C HIS A 278 1.77 -14.02 -17.85
N TYR A 279 2.39 -14.77 -16.94
CA TYR A 279 3.12 -14.24 -15.80
C TYR A 279 4.61 -14.57 -15.95
N ASP A 280 5.47 -13.57 -15.81
CA ASP A 280 6.92 -13.74 -15.85
C ASP A 280 7.41 -14.61 -14.68
N ILE A 281 6.74 -14.51 -13.53
CA ILE A 281 7.06 -15.25 -12.30
C ILE A 281 5.76 -15.78 -11.69
N THR A 282 5.75 -17.03 -11.24
CA THR A 282 4.65 -17.60 -10.44
C THR A 282 5.23 -18.24 -9.18
N VAL A 283 4.60 -17.96 -8.04
CA VAL A 283 4.85 -18.63 -6.77
C VAL A 283 3.53 -19.20 -6.27
N ASP A 284 3.48 -20.52 -6.14
CA ASP A 284 2.32 -21.24 -5.62
C ASP A 284 2.53 -21.59 -4.15
N ILE A 285 1.56 -21.24 -3.31
CA ILE A 285 1.56 -21.44 -1.86
C ILE A 285 0.29 -22.19 -1.48
N LYS A 286 0.42 -23.18 -0.60
CA LYS A 286 -0.74 -23.82 0.02
C LYS A 286 -1.09 -23.05 1.29
N ALA A 287 -2.34 -22.63 1.42
CA ALA A 287 -2.82 -21.93 2.60
C ALA A 287 -2.67 -22.76 3.89
N SER A 288 -2.65 -24.09 3.78
CA SER A 288 -2.40 -25.02 4.88
C SER A 288 -0.99 -24.94 5.46
N ASP A 289 -0.02 -24.44 4.68
CA ASP A 289 1.38 -24.34 5.09
C ASP A 289 1.64 -23.06 5.89
N ILE A 290 0.66 -22.15 5.92
CA ILE A 290 0.71 -20.88 6.63
C ILE A 290 0.22 -21.12 8.06
N ALA A 291 1.05 -20.72 9.02
CA ALA A 291 0.72 -20.68 10.44
C ALA A 291 0.65 -19.22 10.90
N PRO A 292 0.08 -18.93 12.09
CA PRO A 292 0.22 -17.62 12.71
C PRO A 292 1.71 -17.25 12.79
N THR A 293 2.07 -16.13 12.18
CA THR A 293 3.45 -15.76 11.81
C THR A 293 3.79 -14.40 12.37
N LEU A 294 5.03 -14.25 12.80
CA LEU A 294 5.59 -12.98 13.25
C LEU A 294 6.96 -12.75 12.62
N THR A 295 7.44 -11.51 12.69
CA THR A 295 8.83 -11.17 12.41
C THR A 295 9.62 -11.12 13.71
N TRP A 296 10.69 -11.89 13.83
CA TRP A 296 11.53 -11.94 15.04
C TRP A 296 12.73 -10.97 14.97
N GLY A 297 13.04 -10.46 13.78
CA GLY A 297 14.24 -9.65 13.50
C GLY A 297 13.93 -8.18 13.18
N THR A 298 14.85 -7.55 12.46
CA THR A 298 14.77 -6.14 12.04
C THR A 298 14.34 -5.96 10.59
N SER A 299 14.11 -7.07 9.88
CA SER A 299 13.61 -7.07 8.50
C SER A 299 12.26 -7.78 8.40
N PRO A 300 11.34 -7.32 7.52
CA PRO A 300 10.08 -8.00 7.24
C PRO A 300 10.21 -9.45 6.77
N GLN A 301 11.37 -9.86 6.22
CA GLN A 301 11.64 -11.25 5.82
C GLN A 301 12.11 -12.16 6.96
N ASP A 302 12.42 -11.59 8.14
CA ASP A 302 12.87 -12.34 9.31
C ASP A 302 11.65 -12.99 10.00
N VAL A 303 10.94 -13.84 9.26
CA VAL A 303 9.66 -14.43 9.66
C VAL A 303 9.85 -15.79 10.31
N ALA A 304 8.93 -16.11 11.22
CA ALA A 304 8.80 -17.43 11.81
C ALA A 304 7.36 -17.67 12.26
N PRO A 305 6.88 -18.93 12.24
CA PRO A 305 5.63 -19.27 12.91
C PRO A 305 5.76 -19.01 14.41
N ILE A 306 4.68 -18.64 15.09
CA ILE A 306 4.68 -18.40 16.54
C ILE A 306 5.21 -19.60 17.33
N THR A 307 4.91 -20.83 16.87
CA THR A 307 5.38 -22.09 17.45
C THR A 307 6.86 -22.39 17.15
N GLY A 308 7.53 -21.50 16.42
CA GLY A 308 8.90 -21.64 15.95
C GLY A 308 9.94 -21.11 16.94
N LYS A 309 11.16 -20.94 16.43
CA LYS A 309 12.31 -20.42 17.17
C LYS A 309 13.03 -19.35 16.34
N THR A 310 13.78 -18.48 17.00
CA THR A 310 14.77 -17.64 16.31
C THR A 310 15.84 -18.51 15.62
N PRO A 311 16.51 -18.00 14.57
CA PRO A 311 17.49 -18.80 13.84
C PRO A 311 18.64 -19.30 14.70
N ASP A 312 19.19 -20.43 14.28
CA ASP A 312 20.40 -21.03 14.83
C ASP A 312 21.59 -20.60 13.97
N LEU A 313 22.49 -19.79 14.54
CA LEU A 313 23.62 -19.19 13.82
C LEU A 313 24.60 -20.24 13.30
N ASP A 314 24.72 -21.38 13.98
CA ASP A 314 25.61 -22.47 13.60
C ASP A 314 25.10 -23.20 12.35
N LYS A 315 23.81 -23.06 12.04
CA LYS A 315 23.17 -23.66 10.85
C LYS A 315 23.14 -22.74 9.63
N ILE A 316 23.56 -21.49 9.76
CA ILE A 316 23.64 -20.56 8.64
C ILE A 316 25.01 -20.72 8.00
N GLU A 317 25.11 -21.19 6.76
CA GLU A 317 26.40 -21.40 6.08
C GLU A 317 27.03 -20.08 5.63
N ASP A 318 26.25 -19.20 5.00
CA ASP A 318 26.69 -17.91 4.49
C ASP A 318 27.17 -16.97 5.62
N PRO A 319 28.46 -16.58 5.65
CA PRO A 319 29.00 -15.69 6.68
C PRO A 319 28.33 -14.31 6.73
N LEU A 320 27.92 -13.75 5.58
CA LEU A 320 27.28 -12.44 5.53
C LEU A 320 25.88 -12.51 6.12
N ARG A 321 25.10 -13.54 5.74
CA ARG A 321 23.79 -13.80 6.33
C ARG A 321 23.90 -14.09 7.83
N ARG A 322 24.88 -14.89 8.27
CA ARG A 322 25.09 -15.18 9.69
C ARG A 322 25.34 -13.91 10.48
N LEU A 323 26.18 -13.00 9.96
CA LEU A 323 26.45 -11.71 10.59
C LEU A 323 25.21 -10.82 10.64
N ALA A 324 24.41 -10.78 9.57
CA ALA A 324 23.17 -10.01 9.54
C ALA A 324 22.15 -10.53 10.58
N VAL A 325 21.98 -11.85 10.67
CA VAL A 325 21.10 -12.48 11.66
C VAL A 325 21.59 -12.23 13.08
N GLN A 326 22.89 -12.37 13.35
CA GLN A 326 23.46 -12.04 14.66
C GLN A 326 23.13 -10.60 15.07
N ARG A 327 23.32 -9.63 14.15
CA ARG A 327 23.01 -8.22 14.42
C ARG A 327 21.52 -7.99 14.70
N ALA A 328 20.64 -8.67 13.97
CA ALA A 328 19.20 -8.59 14.22
C ALA A 328 18.83 -9.13 15.60
N LEU A 329 19.38 -10.30 15.97
CA LEU A 329 19.18 -10.91 17.30
C LEU A 329 19.71 -10.01 18.42
N ASP A 330 20.90 -9.43 18.25
CA ASP A 330 21.50 -8.49 19.22
C ASP A 330 20.66 -7.23 19.38
N TYR A 331 20.14 -6.67 18.28
CA TYR A 331 19.29 -5.48 18.31
C TYR A 331 17.96 -5.74 19.02
N ILE A 332 17.33 -6.87 18.73
CA ILE A 332 16.06 -7.27 19.36
C ILE A 332 16.27 -7.71 20.81
N GLY A 333 17.47 -8.17 21.16
CA GLY A 333 17.79 -8.65 22.50
C GLY A 333 17.30 -10.07 22.78
N ILE A 334 17.23 -10.92 21.75
CA ILE A 334 16.81 -12.32 21.86
C ILE A 334 17.94 -13.26 21.43
N ALA A 335 18.18 -14.33 22.19
CA ALA A 335 19.25 -15.28 21.89
C ALA A 335 18.92 -16.14 20.64
N PRO A 336 19.94 -16.69 19.93
CA PRO A 336 19.73 -17.68 18.88
C PRO A 336 18.96 -18.92 19.38
N ASN A 337 18.20 -19.57 18.50
CA ASN A 337 17.44 -20.80 18.79
C ASN A 337 16.47 -20.70 20.00
N THR A 338 15.97 -19.50 20.28
CA THR A 338 15.01 -19.22 21.36
C THR A 338 13.59 -19.50 20.87
N PRO A 339 12.78 -20.31 21.59
CA PRO A 339 11.34 -20.43 21.34
C PRO A 339 10.66 -19.06 21.36
N LEU A 340 9.85 -18.78 20.35
CA LEU A 340 9.15 -17.50 20.25
C LEU A 340 7.95 -17.45 21.21
N GLU A 341 7.33 -18.59 21.49
CA GLU A 341 6.35 -18.71 22.57
C GLU A 341 6.97 -18.42 23.93
N GLY A 342 6.29 -17.59 24.73
CA GLY A 342 6.74 -17.24 26.08
C GLY A 342 7.75 -16.10 26.13
N VAL A 343 8.17 -15.54 24.99
CA VAL A 343 8.94 -14.30 24.96
C VAL A 343 8.09 -13.19 25.59
N LYS A 344 8.65 -12.52 26.61
CA LYS A 344 7.96 -11.46 27.34
C LYS A 344 7.79 -10.24 26.43
N ILE A 345 6.56 -9.71 26.38
CA ILE A 345 6.23 -8.48 25.67
C ILE A 345 6.06 -7.35 26.70
N ASP A 346 6.71 -6.22 26.48
CA ASP A 346 6.57 -5.04 27.34
C ASP A 346 5.48 -4.08 26.87
N LYS A 347 5.23 -4.01 25.56
CA LYS A 347 4.23 -3.12 24.94
C LYS A 347 3.58 -3.79 23.73
N VAL A 348 2.30 -3.51 23.54
CA VAL A 348 1.51 -3.93 22.37
C VAL A 348 0.94 -2.67 21.72
N PHE A 349 1.12 -2.56 20.41
CA PHE A 349 0.51 -1.53 19.58
C PHE A 349 -0.39 -2.20 18.56
N ILE A 350 -1.62 -1.69 18.42
CA ILE A 350 -2.61 -2.16 17.45
C ILE A 350 -2.96 -0.95 16.57
N GLY A 351 -2.97 -1.14 15.26
CA GLY A 351 -3.17 -0.05 14.28
C GLY A 351 -2.11 -0.06 13.17
N SER A 352 -1.77 1.13 12.67
CA SER A 352 -0.96 1.42 11.46
C SER A 352 -1.72 1.36 10.14
N CYS A 353 -1.08 1.81 9.06
CA CYS A 353 -1.66 1.82 7.71
C CYS A 353 -2.02 0.42 7.21
N THR A 354 -1.38 -0.64 7.73
CA THR A 354 -1.63 -2.02 7.33
C THR A 354 -2.87 -2.61 8.00
N ASN A 355 -3.12 -2.33 9.29
CA ASN A 355 -4.11 -3.03 10.13
C ASN A 355 -4.73 -2.11 11.20
N SER A 356 -5.55 -1.15 10.78
CA SER A 356 -6.24 -0.19 11.68
C SER A 356 -7.74 -0.09 11.45
N ARG A 357 -8.34 -1.09 10.82
CA ARG A 357 -9.77 -1.10 10.50
C ARG A 357 -10.59 -1.80 11.58
N ILE A 358 -11.90 -1.64 11.50
CA ILE A 358 -12.81 -2.21 12.50
C ILE A 358 -12.75 -3.75 12.58
N GLU A 359 -12.36 -4.44 11.51
CA GLU A 359 -12.18 -5.89 11.57
C GLU A 359 -10.87 -6.33 12.24
N ASP A 360 -9.89 -5.42 12.34
CA ASP A 360 -8.61 -5.66 13.01
C ASP A 360 -8.75 -5.49 14.55
N LEU A 361 -9.77 -4.77 15.02
CA LEU A 361 -10.06 -4.42 16.42
C LEU A 361 -11.10 -5.35 17.04
#